data_AF-A0A452XPA0-F1
#
_entry.id   AF-A0A452XPA0-F1
#
_cell.length_a   1.000
_cell.length_b   1.000
_cell.length_c   1.000
_cell.angle_alpha   90.00
_cell.angle_beta   90.00
_cell.angle_gamma   90.00
#
_symmetry.space_group_name_H-M   'P 1'
#
loop_
_entity.id
_entity.type
_entity.pdbx_description
1 polymer ?
#
loop_
_entity_poly.entity_id
_entity_poly.type
_entity_poly.pdbx_seq_one_letter_code
_entity_poly.pdbx_strand_id
1 'polypeptide(L)'
;MADELDELIDFLSNSSPQVRGAAADIVRGLTGDSDGLRSLAARADRALPALLRLLASVGAGGAGEAAADSLVNLSQDGDLAARLVVLGAVAAAMDVMVKRGGEQPKLARSLVMLLVNLTQVESGISALLQVQPPASHLVTQPCHLSIFSFCSSSPHYACKSIIIFLLW
;
A
#
# COMPACT_ATOMS: atom_id res chain seq x y z
N MET A 1 -7.02 8.36 -28.99
CA MET A 1 -7.08 6.90 -28.79
C MET A 1 -6.58 6.68 -27.37
N ALA A 2 -7.39 6.07 -26.50
CA ALA A 2 -6.87 5.70 -25.18
C ALA A 2 -5.71 4.71 -25.41
N ASP A 3 -4.61 4.90 -24.70
CA ASP A 3 -3.53 3.93 -24.69
C ASP A 3 -4.06 2.60 -24.14
N GLU A 4 -3.64 1.46 -24.71
CA GLU A 4 -4.10 0.13 -24.25
C GLU A 4 -3.83 -0.08 -22.75
N LEU A 5 -2.73 0.50 -22.23
CA LEU A 5 -2.40 0.45 -20.81
C LEU A 5 -3.33 1.33 -19.96
N ASP A 6 -3.79 2.45 -20.50
CA ASP A 6 -4.77 3.31 -19.83
C ASP A 6 -6.14 2.62 -19.72
N GLU A 7 -6.55 1.90 -20.76
CA GLU A 7 -7.77 1.10 -20.75
C GLU A 7 -7.68 -0.07 -19.74
N LEU A 8 -6.51 -0.74 -19.69
CA LEU A 8 -6.24 -1.77 -18.69
C LEU A 8 -6.37 -1.24 -17.25
N ILE A 9 -5.86 -0.03 -16.98
CA ILE A 9 -5.98 0.62 -15.67
C ILE A 9 -7.45 0.91 -15.34
N ASP A 10 -8.25 1.33 -16.32
CA ASP A 10 -9.68 1.59 -16.12
C ASP A 10 -10.46 0.30 -15.79
N PHE A 11 -10.05 -0.85 -16.34
CA PHE A 11 -10.64 -2.14 -16.00
C PHE A 11 -10.45 -2.59 -14.55
N LEU A 12 -9.46 -2.04 -13.81
CA LEU A 12 -9.33 -2.28 -12.37
C LEU A 12 -10.52 -1.76 -11.56
N SER A 13 -11.32 -0.85 -12.12
CA SER A 13 -12.55 -0.32 -11.51
C SER A 13 -13.82 -0.91 -12.14
N ASN A 14 -13.71 -1.90 -13.02
CA ASN A 14 -14.86 -2.46 -13.73
C ASN A 14 -15.86 -3.08 -12.73
N SER A 15 -17.16 -2.97 -13.02
CA SER A 15 -18.22 -3.55 -12.18
C SER A 15 -18.20 -5.08 -12.19
N SER A 16 -17.75 -5.70 -13.29
CA SER A 16 -17.59 -7.13 -13.41
C SER A 16 -16.37 -7.63 -12.60
N PRO A 17 -16.56 -8.51 -11.59
CA PRO A 17 -15.45 -9.08 -10.82
C PRO A 17 -14.47 -9.87 -11.69
N GLN A 18 -14.95 -10.49 -12.76
CA GLN A 18 -14.13 -11.28 -13.69
C GLN A 18 -13.19 -10.38 -14.48
N VAL A 19 -13.72 -9.28 -15.05
CA VAL A 19 -12.93 -8.30 -15.80
C VAL A 19 -11.91 -7.63 -14.87
N ARG A 20 -12.37 -7.21 -13.69
CA ARG A 20 -11.51 -6.59 -12.68
C ARG A 20 -10.40 -7.52 -12.20
N GLY A 21 -10.70 -8.80 -11.98
CA GLY A 21 -9.71 -9.81 -11.60
C GLY A 21 -8.68 -10.07 -12.69
N ALA A 22 -9.13 -10.24 -13.94
CA ALA A 22 -8.24 -10.42 -15.08
C ALA A 22 -7.32 -9.20 -15.28
N ALA A 23 -7.86 -7.98 -15.17
CA ALA A 23 -7.06 -6.76 -15.23
C ALA A 23 -6.01 -6.70 -14.12
N ALA A 24 -6.38 -7.07 -12.89
CA ALA A 24 -5.46 -7.09 -11.76
C ALA A 24 -4.33 -8.12 -11.97
N ASP A 25 -4.64 -9.30 -12.50
CA ASP A 25 -3.64 -10.33 -12.81
C ASP A 25 -2.67 -9.89 -13.90
N ILE A 26 -3.16 -9.22 -14.95
CA ILE A 26 -2.31 -8.68 -16.02
C ILE A 26 -1.40 -7.59 -15.44
N VAL A 27 -1.95 -6.65 -14.66
CA VAL A 27 -1.14 -5.58 -14.02
C VAL A 27 -0.09 -6.18 -13.08
N ARG A 28 -0.42 -7.20 -12.29
CA ARG A 28 0.57 -7.93 -11.49
C ARG A 28 1.68 -8.49 -12.35
N GLY A 29 1.35 -9.14 -13.46
CA GLY A 29 2.32 -9.66 -14.42
C GLY A 29 3.24 -8.56 -14.97
N LEU A 30 2.67 -7.42 -15.37
CA LEU A 30 3.43 -6.27 -15.87
C LEU A 30 4.37 -5.69 -14.81
N THR A 31 3.96 -5.59 -13.55
CA THR A 31 4.85 -5.12 -12.48
C THR A 31 5.97 -6.10 -12.12
N GLY A 32 5.86 -7.38 -12.53
CA GLY A 32 6.92 -8.38 -12.41
C GLY A 32 7.94 -8.34 -13.54
N ASP A 33 7.67 -7.58 -14.60
CA ASP A 33 8.55 -7.36 -15.76
C ASP A 33 9.10 -5.93 -15.75
N SER A 34 10.36 -5.73 -16.16
CA SER A 34 11.00 -4.42 -16.06
C SER A 34 10.41 -3.36 -17.01
N ASP A 35 10.02 -3.74 -18.22
CA ASP A 35 9.44 -2.83 -19.20
C ASP A 35 7.96 -2.55 -18.88
N GLY A 36 7.23 -3.57 -18.42
CA GLY A 36 5.88 -3.42 -17.87
C GLY A 36 5.85 -2.48 -16.65
N LEU A 37 6.77 -2.68 -15.70
CA LEU A 37 6.91 -1.84 -14.51
C LEU A 37 7.22 -0.39 -14.87
N ARG A 38 8.15 -0.15 -15.80
CA ARG A 38 8.47 1.21 -16.28
C ARG A 38 7.26 1.87 -16.95
N SER A 39 6.50 1.11 -17.73
CA SER A 39 5.31 1.62 -18.43
C SER A 39 4.19 2.01 -17.46
N LEU A 40 4.00 1.24 -16.38
CA LEU A 40 3.06 1.54 -15.30
C LEU A 40 3.54 2.71 -14.43
N ALA A 41 4.83 2.79 -14.13
CA ALA A 41 5.42 3.91 -13.40
C ALA A 41 5.23 5.24 -14.13
N ALA A 42 5.35 5.25 -15.46
CA ALA A 42 5.06 6.42 -16.28
C ALA A 42 3.59 6.89 -16.21
N ARG A 43 2.67 6.04 -15.71
CA ARG A 43 1.24 6.33 -15.51
C ARG A 43 0.85 6.26 -14.03
N ALA A 44 1.80 6.49 -13.13
CA ALA A 44 1.60 6.37 -11.68
C ALA A 44 0.41 7.17 -11.15
N ASP A 45 0.15 8.36 -11.72
CA ASP A 45 -0.97 9.22 -11.32
C ASP A 45 -2.35 8.57 -11.53
N ARG A 46 -2.44 7.57 -12.41
CA ARG A 46 -3.66 6.76 -12.63
C ARG A 46 -3.56 5.38 -12.01
N ALA A 47 -2.41 4.72 -12.18
CA ALA A 47 -2.20 3.34 -11.73
C ALA A 47 -2.25 3.22 -10.20
N LEU A 48 -1.57 4.10 -9.46
CA LEU A 48 -1.49 4.01 -8.00
C LEU A 48 -2.87 4.20 -7.33
N PRO A 49 -3.67 5.22 -7.67
CA PRO A 49 -5.02 5.35 -7.11
C PRO A 49 -5.95 4.19 -7.51
N ALA A 50 -5.83 3.64 -8.72
CA ALA A 50 -6.65 2.52 -9.16
C ALA A 50 -6.33 1.24 -8.35
N LEU A 51 -5.06 0.94 -8.16
CA LEU A 51 -4.60 -0.21 -7.38
C LEU A 51 -4.96 -0.07 -5.89
N LEU A 52 -4.84 1.12 -5.30
CA LEU A 52 -5.25 1.36 -3.91
C LEU A 52 -6.75 1.19 -3.71
N ARG A 53 -7.57 1.69 -4.64
CA ARG A 53 -9.02 1.48 -4.60
C ARG A 53 -9.38 0.00 -4.72
N LEU A 54 -8.69 -0.73 -5.60
CA LEU A 54 -8.89 -2.16 -5.76
C LEU A 54 -8.51 -2.93 -4.49
N LEU A 55 -7.37 -2.60 -3.87
CA LEU A 55 -6.90 -3.18 -2.61
C LEU A 55 -7.92 -2.98 -1.48
N ALA A 56 -8.47 -1.77 -1.37
CA ALA A 56 -9.45 -1.43 -0.34
C ALA A 56 -10.88 -1.95 -0.65
N SER A 57 -11.12 -2.51 -1.84
CA SER A 57 -12.46 -2.93 -2.24
C SER A 57 -12.94 -4.16 -1.47
N VAL A 58 -14.19 -4.11 -1.01
CA VAL A 58 -14.81 -5.23 -0.29
C VAL A 58 -14.99 -6.41 -1.24
N GLY A 59 -14.49 -7.59 -0.86
CA GLY A 59 -14.62 -8.79 -1.68
C GLY A 59 -13.63 -8.87 -2.85
N ALA A 60 -12.51 -8.14 -2.78
CA ALA A 60 -11.49 -8.16 -3.82
C ALA A 60 -10.91 -9.56 -4.11
N GLY A 61 -11.00 -10.51 -3.16
CA GLY A 61 -10.50 -11.89 -3.35
C GLY A 61 -9.08 -11.89 -3.93
N GLY A 62 -8.85 -12.71 -4.96
CA GLY A 62 -7.56 -12.75 -5.67
C GLY A 62 -7.16 -11.43 -6.35
N ALA A 63 -8.11 -10.56 -6.70
CA ALA A 63 -7.79 -9.24 -7.27
C ALA A 63 -7.16 -8.30 -6.23
N GLY A 64 -7.51 -8.44 -4.95
CA GLY A 64 -6.90 -7.69 -3.85
C GLY A 64 -5.46 -8.13 -3.61
N GLU A 65 -5.20 -9.44 -3.65
CA GLU A 65 -3.84 -9.98 -3.60
C GLU A 65 -3.00 -9.48 -4.79
N ALA A 66 -3.54 -9.54 -6.01
CA ALA A 66 -2.84 -9.05 -7.19
C ALA A 66 -2.55 -7.54 -7.13
N ALA A 67 -3.48 -6.74 -6.57
CA ALA A 67 -3.26 -5.33 -6.32
C ALA A 67 -2.15 -5.10 -5.29
N ALA A 68 -2.15 -5.84 -4.18
CA ALA A 68 -1.11 -5.74 -3.16
C ALA A 68 0.27 -6.09 -3.72
N ASP A 69 0.39 -7.18 -4.48
CA ASP A 69 1.64 -7.59 -5.15
C ASP A 69 2.14 -6.50 -6.11
N SER A 70 1.24 -5.93 -6.91
CA SER A 70 1.57 -4.85 -7.85
C SER A 70 2.09 -3.60 -7.13
N LEU A 71 1.46 -3.24 -6.01
CA LEU A 71 1.87 -2.10 -5.18
C LEU A 71 3.21 -2.35 -4.49
N VAL A 72 3.49 -3.58 -4.05
CA VAL A 72 4.81 -3.96 -3.53
C VAL A 72 5.88 -3.73 -4.59
N ASN A 73 5.68 -4.21 -5.82
CA ASN A 73 6.64 -4.06 -6.89
C ASN A 73 6.89 -2.59 -7.26
N LEU A 74 5.83 -1.79 -7.40
CA LEU A 74 5.93 -0.37 -7.70
C LEU A 74 6.61 0.43 -6.57
N SER A 75 6.33 0.10 -5.31
CA SER A 75 6.90 0.80 -4.14
C SER A 75 8.36 0.45 -3.84
N GLN A 76 8.99 -0.44 -4.62
CA GLN A 76 10.45 -0.58 -4.57
C GLN A 76 11.17 0.68 -5.08
N ASP A 77 10.51 1.45 -5.95
CA ASP A 77 10.94 2.79 -6.33
C ASP A 77 10.55 3.80 -5.23
N GLY A 78 11.54 4.55 -4.72
CA GLY A 78 11.34 5.48 -3.61
C GLY A 78 10.40 6.65 -3.92
N ASP A 79 10.38 7.14 -5.16
CA ASP A 79 9.49 8.24 -5.55
C ASP A 79 8.04 7.76 -5.65
N LEU A 80 7.83 6.55 -6.18
CA LEU A 80 6.51 5.91 -6.18
C LEU A 80 6.03 5.56 -4.77
N ALA A 81 6.93 5.10 -3.89
CA ALA A 81 6.63 4.88 -2.48
C ALA A 81 6.18 6.19 -1.79
N ALA A 82 6.90 7.30 -2.00
CA ALA A 82 6.50 8.60 -1.46
C ALA A 82 5.13 9.04 -1.97
N ARG A 83 4.83 8.85 -3.27
CA ARG A 83 3.50 9.11 -3.84
C ARG A 83 2.41 8.25 -3.21
N LEU A 84 2.68 6.96 -3.00
CA LEU A 84 1.74 6.06 -2.32
C LEU A 84 1.44 6.51 -0.89
N VAL A 85 2.44 6.98 -0.15
CA VAL A 85 2.22 7.56 1.19
C VAL A 85 1.29 8.76 1.12
N VAL A 86 1.50 9.69 0.17
CA VAL A 86 0.61 10.85 -0.04
C VAL A 86 -0.82 10.42 -0.37
N LEU A 87 -0.99 9.35 -1.15
CA LEU A 87 -2.28 8.77 -1.49
C LEU A 87 -2.95 7.98 -0.32
N GLY A 88 -2.31 7.92 0.85
CA GLY A 88 -2.85 7.24 2.03
C GLY A 88 -2.63 5.72 2.05
N ALA A 89 -1.66 5.20 1.29
CA ALA A 89 -1.40 3.76 1.20
C ALA A 89 -1.10 3.08 2.54
N VAL A 90 -0.46 3.78 3.49
CA VAL A 90 -0.18 3.24 4.83
C VAL A 90 -1.46 2.93 5.58
N ALA A 91 -2.40 3.87 5.62
CA ALA A 91 -3.69 3.69 6.30
C ALA A 91 -4.53 2.61 5.60
N ALA A 92 -4.55 2.60 4.27
CA ALA A 92 -5.27 1.59 3.49
C ALA A 92 -4.71 0.17 3.74
N ALA A 93 -3.38 0.01 3.74
CA ALA A 93 -2.74 -1.27 3.99
C ALA A 93 -3.03 -1.80 5.39
N MET A 94 -2.95 -0.93 6.41
CA MET A 94 -3.28 -1.29 7.80
C MET A 94 -4.75 -1.68 7.97
N ASP A 95 -5.67 -0.93 7.36
CA ASP A 95 -7.10 -1.22 7.41
C ASP A 95 -7.43 -2.59 6.79
N VAL A 96 -6.86 -2.88 5.62
CA VAL A 96 -7.03 -4.20 4.97
C VAL A 96 -6.38 -5.31 5.78
N MET A 97 -5.21 -5.05 6.37
CA MET A 97 -4.52 -6.03 7.24
C MET A 97 -5.41 -6.44 8.43
N VAL A 98 -6.01 -5.47 9.12
CA VAL A 98 -6.90 -5.73 10.26
C VAL A 98 -8.14 -6.52 9.83
N LYS A 99 -8.71 -6.17 8.67
CA LYS A 99 -9.97 -6.78 8.19
C LYS A 99 -9.79 -8.16 7.55
N ARG A 100 -8.64 -8.44 6.94
CA ARG A 100 -8.45 -9.60 6.05
C ARG A 100 -7.18 -10.41 6.33
N GLY A 101 -6.22 -9.87 7.07
CA GLY A 101 -4.90 -10.49 7.24
C GLY A 101 -4.97 -11.88 7.89
N GLY A 102 -5.88 -12.09 8.83
CA GLY A 102 -6.10 -13.40 9.47
C GLY A 102 -6.76 -14.45 8.55
N GLU A 103 -7.47 -14.01 7.51
CA GLU A 103 -8.18 -14.89 6.57
C GLU A 103 -7.33 -15.20 5.33
N GLN A 104 -6.41 -14.32 4.97
CA GLN A 104 -5.64 -14.35 3.71
C GLN A 104 -4.13 -14.16 3.98
N PRO A 105 -3.39 -15.25 4.31
CA PRO A 105 -1.97 -15.15 4.67
C PRO A 105 -1.08 -14.56 3.57
N LYS A 106 -1.41 -14.80 2.29
CA LYS A 106 -0.67 -14.22 1.16
C LYS A 106 -0.87 -12.72 1.08
N LEU A 107 -2.12 -12.26 1.13
CA LEU A 107 -2.44 -10.84 1.22
C LEU A 107 -1.74 -10.18 2.40
N ALA A 108 -1.79 -10.79 3.59
CA ALA A 108 -1.12 -10.28 4.78
C ALA A 108 0.39 -10.09 4.54
N ARG A 109 1.06 -11.10 3.96
CA ARG A 109 2.48 -11.00 3.62
C ARG A 109 2.77 -9.84 2.66
N SER A 110 1.99 -9.71 1.59
CA SER A 110 2.17 -8.63 0.61
C SER A 110 1.91 -7.25 1.23
N LEU A 111 0.92 -7.12 2.10
CA LEU A 111 0.64 -5.88 2.84
C LEU A 111 1.78 -5.50 3.80
N VAL A 112 2.38 -6.49 4.49
CA VAL A 112 3.58 -6.22 5.31
C VAL A 112 4.73 -5.75 4.44
N MET A 113 4.99 -6.42 3.32
CA MET A 113 6.04 -6.02 2.38
C MET A 113 5.81 -4.60 1.83
N LEU A 114 4.56 -4.25 1.55
CA LEU A 114 4.20 -2.89 1.15
C LEU A 114 4.53 -1.89 2.26
N LEU A 115 4.16 -2.16 3.52
CA LEU A 115 4.50 -1.29 4.65
C LEU A 115 6.02 -1.16 4.86
N VAL A 116 6.79 -2.23 4.65
CA VAL A 116 8.26 -2.18 4.65
C VAL A 116 8.77 -1.20 3.60
N ASN A 117 8.27 -1.27 2.37
CA ASN A 117 8.66 -0.37 1.29
C ASN A 117 8.26 1.09 1.59
N LEU A 118 7.03 1.32 2.04
CA LEU A 118 6.53 2.66 2.35
C LEU A 118 7.30 3.31 3.51
N THR A 119 7.83 2.53 4.44
CA THR A 119 8.63 3.05 5.57
C THR A 119 10.12 3.24 5.24
N GLN A 120 10.53 3.02 3.98
CA GLN A 120 11.84 3.45 3.51
C GLN A 120 11.90 4.96 3.25
N VAL A 121 10.75 5.63 3.08
CA VAL A 121 10.65 7.09 2.99
C VAL A 121 10.21 7.69 4.34
N GLU A 122 10.74 8.85 4.69
CA GLU A 122 10.51 9.49 5.99
C GLU A 122 9.02 9.78 6.25
N SER A 123 8.32 10.27 5.22
CA SER A 123 6.87 10.53 5.30
C SER A 123 6.07 9.27 5.61
N GLY A 124 6.53 8.09 5.16
CA GLY A 124 5.89 6.81 5.45
C GLY A 124 6.11 6.35 6.88
N ILE A 125 7.28 6.64 7.47
CA ILE A 125 7.53 6.43 8.91
C ILE A 125 6.59 7.33 9.72
N SER A 126 6.50 8.62 9.40
CA SER A 126 5.60 9.55 10.08
C SER A 126 4.15 9.13 9.98
N ALA A 127 3.71 8.67 8.80
CA ALA A 127 2.36 8.17 8.56
C ALA A 127 2.07 6.89 9.37
N LEU A 128 3.01 5.93 9.42
CA LEU A 128 2.82 4.69 10.18
C LEU A 128 2.77 4.94 11.68
N LEU A 129 3.64 5.80 12.18
CA LEU A 129 3.69 6.19 13.58
C LEU A 129 2.58 7.17 13.96
N GLN A 130 1.75 7.65 13.03
CA GLN A 130 0.76 8.69 13.28
C GLN A 130 1.37 9.95 13.94
N VAL A 131 2.62 10.28 13.60
CA VAL A 131 3.29 11.49 14.10
C VAL A 131 2.67 12.67 13.36
N GLN A 132 1.56 13.18 13.90
CA GLN A 132 1.08 14.50 13.52
C GLN A 132 2.00 15.55 14.15
N PRO A 133 2.39 16.62 13.42
CA PRO A 133 2.97 17.78 14.09
C PRO A 133 1.98 18.24 15.16
N PRO A 134 2.45 18.65 16.35
CA PRO A 134 1.56 19.01 17.44
C PRO A 134 0.59 20.08 16.94
N ALA A 135 -0.70 19.71 16.88
CA ALA A 135 -1.75 20.67 16.66
C ALA A 135 -1.68 21.67 17.82
N SER A 136 -1.33 22.91 17.52
CA SER A 136 -1.77 24.00 18.38
C SER A 136 -3.30 23.87 18.43
N HIS A 137 -3.83 23.75 19.65
CA HIS A 137 -5.26 23.64 20.00
C HIS A 137 -5.83 22.21 20.08
N LEU A 138 -5.76 21.66 21.30
CA LEU A 138 -6.83 20.99 22.06
C LEU A 138 -7.84 20.12 21.26
N VAL A 139 -7.70 18.79 21.36
CA VAL A 139 -8.63 17.88 22.08
C VAL A 139 -8.05 16.46 22.02
N THR A 140 -7.81 15.91 23.20
CA THR A 140 -7.46 14.51 23.45
C THR A 140 -8.59 13.56 23.06
N GLN A 141 -8.31 12.66 22.12
CA GLN A 141 -8.99 11.36 21.97
C GLN A 141 -7.87 10.30 21.83
N PRO A 142 -7.56 9.51 22.87
CA PRO A 142 -6.54 8.47 22.80
C PRO A 142 -7.20 7.18 22.31
N CYS A 143 -7.20 6.95 21.00
CA CYS A 143 -7.59 5.66 20.44
C CYS A 143 -6.35 5.00 19.81
N HIS A 144 -5.90 3.93 20.47
CA HIS A 144 -4.82 3.02 20.05
C HIS A 144 -3.37 3.53 20.13
N LEU A 145 -2.94 3.80 21.36
CA LEU A 145 -1.54 3.96 21.73
C LEU A 145 -0.93 2.64 22.23
N SER A 146 -0.84 1.61 21.38
CA SER A 146 -0.14 0.34 21.73
C SER A 146 1.25 0.19 21.10
N ILE A 147 1.65 1.06 20.16
CA ILE A 147 2.97 0.99 19.51
C ILE A 147 3.95 2.07 20.04
N PHE A 148 3.45 3.13 20.70
CA PHE A 148 4.21 4.35 20.96
C PHE A 148 5.22 4.31 22.13
N SER A 149 5.18 3.31 23.01
CA SER A 149 6.03 3.32 24.21
C SER A 149 7.50 2.96 23.96
N PHE A 150 7.90 2.56 22.74
CA PHE A 150 9.25 2.04 22.48
C PHE A 150 10.16 2.94 21.62
N CYS A 151 9.60 3.84 20.80
CA CYS A 151 10.37 4.65 19.85
C CYS A 151 11.12 5.85 20.46
N SER A 152 10.85 6.22 21.71
CA SER A 152 11.46 7.43 22.32
C SER A 152 12.94 7.26 22.70
N SER A 153 13.55 6.09 22.51
CA SER A 153 14.90 5.80 23.02
C SER A 153 16.00 5.70 21.96
N SER A 154 15.71 5.69 20.64
CA SER A 154 16.73 5.75 19.56
C SER A 154 16.11 5.91 18.15
N PRO A 155 16.26 7.06 17.48
CA PRO A 155 15.43 7.41 16.31
C PRO A 155 15.81 6.73 14.98
N HIS A 156 17.04 6.23 14.80
CA HIS A 156 17.50 5.82 13.46
C HIS A 156 17.40 4.31 13.14
N TYR A 157 17.30 3.44 14.15
CA TYR A 157 17.33 1.98 13.94
C TYR A 157 16.10 1.24 14.49
N ALA A 158 15.32 1.86 15.38
CA ALA A 158 14.19 1.20 16.04
C ALA A 158 13.00 0.94 15.11
N CYS A 159 12.70 1.86 14.18
CA CYS A 159 11.54 1.71 13.28
C CYS A 159 11.67 0.55 12.29
N LYS A 160 12.87 0.26 11.79
CA LYS A 160 13.11 -0.90 10.90
C LYS A 160 12.88 -2.24 11.62
N SER A 161 13.14 -2.29 12.93
CA SER A 161 12.96 -3.50 13.73
C SER A 161 11.51 -3.75 14.17
N ILE A 162 10.65 -2.73 14.21
CA ILE A 162 9.25 -2.86 14.67
C ILE A 162 8.37 -3.62 13.66
N ILE A 163 8.60 -3.44 12.37
CA ILE A 163 7.86 -4.22 11.35
C ILE A 163 8.24 -5.70 11.42
N ILE A 164 9.49 -6.01 11.76
CA ILE A 164 9.96 -7.39 11.99
C ILE A 164 9.31 -7.97 13.26
N PHE A 165 9.08 -7.17 14.30
CA PHE A 165 8.50 -7.63 15.57
C PHE A 165 6.97 -7.88 15.50
N LEU A 166 6.26 -7.28 14.55
CA LEU A 166 4.82 -7.55 14.32
C LEU A 166 4.55 -8.85 13.54
N LEU A 167 5.61 -9.56 13.12
CA LEU A 167 5.57 -10.80 12.33
C LEU A 167 5.85 -12.07 13.17
N TRP A 168 5.93 -11.96 14.50
CA TRP A 168 6.12 -13.09 15.42
C TRP A 168 5.10 -13.08 16.57
#